data_AF-A0A1K1NHA6-F1
#
_entry.id   AF-A0A1K1NHA6-F1
#
_cell.length_a   1.000
_cell.length_b   1.000
_cell.length_c   1.000
_cell.angle_alpha   90.00
_cell.angle_beta   90.00
_cell.angle_gamma   90.00
#
_symmetry.space_group_name_H-M   'P 1'
#
loop_
_entity.id
_entity.type
_entity.pdbx_description
1 polymer ?
#
loop_
_entity_poly.entity_id
_entity_poly.type
_entity_poly.pdbx_seq_one_letter_code
_entity_poly.pdbx_strand_id
1 'polypeptide(L)'
;MNKCWRYVAASCIVALLWAVPMISHAADKPEEITGNNEVSSDDGRADDWFTKPKEAGRIINQSENEAKKQETKEKQRYIYLFEDNGFVYYLDNQNVKWKPIPYSETEEILDIWIKLIKVAPDEEYSYPQKYFLEHYYLRPDRKQIQFLSELEVTGRPDNAIKERPYSVHNWENIVSGSLEDEIYHSVLKVVKKNEQFWPKHKSVRDVLEDIFRISL
;
A
#
# COMPACT_ATOMS: atom_id res chain seq x y z
N MET A 1 65.48 -18.75 25.81
CA MET A 1 64.65 -19.29 24.72
C MET A 1 64.66 -18.31 23.56
N ASN A 2 65.41 -18.65 22.51
CA ASN A 2 65.28 -18.39 21.05
C ASN A 2 64.62 -17.06 20.62
N LYS A 3 65.33 -16.02 20.10
CA LYS A 3 65.90 -15.84 18.73
C LYS A 3 64.87 -16.13 17.62
N CYS A 4 64.64 -15.36 16.55
CA CYS A 4 65.23 -14.17 15.94
C CYS A 4 64.22 -13.59 14.90
N TRP A 5 64.33 -12.28 14.64
CA TRP A 5 63.73 -11.54 13.50
C TRP A 5 64.30 -12.00 12.14
N ARG A 6 63.49 -11.87 11.06
CA ARG A 6 63.77 -11.79 9.58
C ARG A 6 62.42 -12.10 8.86
N TYR A 7 61.85 -11.40 7.87
CA TYR A 7 62.27 -10.67 6.66
C TYR A 7 61.15 -9.66 6.28
N VAL A 8 61.41 -8.39 5.93
CA VAL A 8 61.61 -7.79 4.58
C VAL A 8 60.45 -7.93 3.56
N ALA A 9 59.86 -6.77 3.24
CA ALA A 9 59.32 -6.24 1.97
C ALA A 9 58.55 -7.14 0.98
N ALA A 10 57.38 -6.66 0.52
CA ALA A 10 57.21 -6.16 -0.85
C ALA A 10 55.73 -5.83 -1.13
N SER A 11 55.52 -4.60 -1.56
CA SER A 11 54.38 -4.15 -2.37
C SER A 11 54.15 -5.05 -3.58
N CYS A 12 52.90 -5.38 -3.90
CA CYS A 12 52.43 -5.52 -5.27
C CYS A 12 50.89 -5.51 -5.29
N ILE A 13 50.36 -4.39 -5.78
CA ILE A 13 48.97 -4.20 -6.20
C ILE A 13 48.68 -5.27 -7.26
N VAL A 14 47.73 -6.16 -6.97
CA VAL A 14 47.26 -7.16 -7.92
C VAL A 14 46.42 -6.46 -8.99
N ALA A 15 47.10 -6.04 -10.06
CA ALA A 15 46.50 -5.84 -11.36
C ALA A 15 46.37 -7.21 -12.04
N LEU A 16 45.14 -7.73 -12.09
CA LEU A 16 44.77 -8.86 -12.94
C LEU A 16 43.38 -8.59 -13.52
N LEU A 17 43.34 -7.58 -14.39
CA LEU A 17 42.35 -7.44 -15.45
C LEU A 17 42.46 -8.69 -16.33
N TRP A 18 41.55 -9.64 -16.10
CA TRP A 18 41.40 -10.80 -16.97
C TRP A 18 40.87 -10.36 -18.33
N ALA A 19 41.65 -10.72 -19.34
CA ALA A 19 41.37 -10.56 -20.75
C ALA A 19 40.02 -11.17 -21.12
N VAL A 20 39.11 -10.33 -21.61
CA VAL A 20 37.92 -10.79 -22.35
C VAL A 20 38.35 -10.98 -23.81
N PRO A 21 38.20 -12.18 -24.39
CA PRO A 21 38.51 -12.41 -25.79
C PRO A 21 37.51 -11.66 -26.69
N MET A 22 38.08 -10.85 -27.59
CA MET A 22 37.42 -10.26 -28.75
C MET A 22 36.76 -11.36 -29.59
N ILE A 23 35.44 -11.46 -29.50
CA ILE A 23 34.64 -12.24 -30.44
C ILE A 23 34.26 -11.30 -31.58
N SER A 24 35.00 -11.42 -32.69
CA SER A 24 34.59 -10.94 -34.00
C SER A 24 33.25 -11.58 -34.37
N HIS A 25 32.17 -10.81 -34.33
CA HIS A 25 30.94 -11.18 -35.02
C HIS A 25 31.02 -10.66 -36.44
N ALA A 26 31.28 -11.60 -37.34
CA ALA A 26 31.11 -11.47 -38.77
C ALA A 26 29.65 -11.11 -39.09
N ALA A 27 29.50 -10.31 -40.14
CA ALA A 27 28.24 -9.90 -40.71
C ALA A 27 27.38 -11.12 -41.09
N ASP A 28 26.21 -11.22 -40.46
CA ASP A 28 25.13 -12.05 -40.96
C ASP A 28 23.98 -11.17 -41.47
N LYS A 29 23.47 -11.59 -42.62
CA LYS A 29 22.40 -10.96 -43.41
C LYS A 29 21.10 -10.93 -42.59
N PRO A 30 20.20 -9.96 -42.82
CA PRO A 30 18.90 -10.00 -42.18
C PRO A 30 18.10 -11.19 -42.72
N GLU A 31 17.94 -12.22 -41.90
CA GLU A 31 16.91 -13.23 -42.10
C GLU A 31 15.54 -12.59 -41.89
N GLU A 32 14.77 -12.70 -42.97
CA GLU A 32 13.39 -12.31 -43.13
C GLU A 32 12.53 -13.07 -42.11
N ILE A 33 12.16 -12.40 -41.02
CA ILE A 33 11.13 -12.89 -40.11
C ILE A 33 9.82 -12.82 -40.89
N THR A 34 9.46 -13.95 -41.49
CA THR A 34 8.14 -14.28 -41.99
C THR A 34 7.17 -14.33 -40.81
N GLY A 35 6.84 -13.15 -40.29
CA GLY A 35 5.69 -12.96 -39.41
C GLY A 35 4.46 -13.16 -40.26
N ASN A 36 3.87 -14.34 -40.18
CA ASN A 36 2.52 -14.64 -40.63
C ASN A 36 1.54 -13.78 -39.83
N ASN A 37 1.48 -12.49 -40.14
CA ASN A 37 0.28 -11.69 -39.95
C ASN A 37 -0.66 -12.16 -41.05
N GLU A 38 -1.43 -13.22 -40.77
CA GLU A 38 -2.75 -13.34 -41.34
C GLU A 38 -3.51 -12.09 -40.91
N VAL A 39 -3.35 -11.04 -41.73
CA VAL A 39 -4.32 -9.98 -41.84
C VAL A 39 -5.57 -10.70 -42.27
N SER A 40 -6.42 -11.05 -41.29
CA SER A 40 -7.78 -11.46 -41.56
C SER A 40 -8.40 -10.32 -42.34
N SER A 41 -8.43 -10.44 -43.66
CA SER A 41 -9.19 -9.56 -44.51
C SER A 41 -10.61 -9.61 -43.97
N ASP A 42 -11.04 -8.48 -43.41
CA ASP A 42 -12.43 -8.26 -43.05
C ASP A 42 -13.19 -8.24 -44.37
N ASP A 43 -13.69 -9.41 -44.81
CA ASP A 43 -14.61 -9.59 -45.95
C ASP A 43 -16.00 -8.97 -45.65
N GLY A 44 -16.07 -8.08 -44.65
CA GLY A 44 -17.18 -7.22 -44.36
C GLY A 44 -17.47 -6.32 -45.56
N ARG A 45 -18.66 -6.47 -46.12
CA ARG A 45 -19.19 -5.59 -47.15
C ARG A 45 -19.30 -4.19 -46.53
N ALA A 46 -18.86 -3.14 -47.24
CA ALA A 46 -18.87 -1.76 -46.73
C ALA A 46 -20.27 -1.28 -46.25
N ASP A 47 -21.33 -1.95 -46.72
CA ASP A 47 -22.73 -1.69 -46.37
C ASP A 47 -23.11 -2.18 -44.95
N ASP A 48 -22.31 -3.06 -44.32
CA ASP A 48 -22.61 -3.64 -42.99
C ASP A 48 -22.31 -2.69 -41.82
N TRP A 49 -21.67 -1.54 -42.10
CA TRP A 49 -21.34 -0.51 -41.10
C TRP A 49 -22.58 0.08 -40.41
N PHE A 50 -23.71 0.18 -41.12
CA PHE A 50 -24.93 0.81 -40.61
C PHE A 50 -25.93 -0.18 -39.99
N THR A 51 -25.67 -1.49 -40.10
CA THR A 51 -26.65 -2.54 -39.79
C THR A 51 -26.39 -3.27 -38.46
N LYS A 52 -25.34 -2.90 -37.72
CA LYS A 52 -25.00 -3.51 -36.41
C LYS A 52 -25.30 -2.60 -35.20
N PRO A 53 -26.57 -2.36 -34.84
CA PRO A 53 -26.89 -1.63 -33.61
C PRO A 53 -26.73 -2.48 -32.33
N LYS A 54 -26.53 -3.81 -32.43
CA LYS A 54 -26.54 -4.72 -31.27
C LYS A 54 -25.16 -5.05 -30.67
N GLU A 55 -24.08 -4.95 -31.45
CA GLU A 55 -22.71 -5.24 -30.96
C GLU A 55 -22.07 -3.99 -30.35
N ALA A 56 -22.26 -2.80 -30.94
CA ALA A 56 -21.77 -1.54 -30.39
C ALA A 56 -22.34 -1.27 -28.98
N GLY A 57 -23.63 -1.53 -28.75
CA GLY A 57 -24.24 -1.42 -27.42
C GLY A 57 -23.67 -2.42 -26.41
N ARG A 58 -23.28 -3.64 -26.82
CA ARG A 58 -22.63 -4.61 -25.93
C ARG A 58 -21.18 -4.25 -25.63
N ILE A 59 -20.44 -3.74 -26.60
CA ILE A 59 -19.06 -3.28 -26.44
C ILE A 59 -19.02 -2.01 -25.56
N ILE A 60 -19.95 -1.08 -25.72
CA ILE A 60 -20.08 0.12 -24.86
C ILE A 60 -20.52 -0.26 -23.45
N ASN A 61 -21.49 -1.18 -23.30
CA ASN A 61 -21.88 -1.67 -21.97
C ASN A 61 -20.79 -2.54 -21.31
N GLN A 62 -19.98 -3.28 -22.08
CA GLN A 62 -18.81 -4.01 -21.55
C GLN A 62 -17.69 -3.05 -21.21
N SER A 63 -17.41 -2.02 -22.02
CA SER A 63 -16.36 -1.04 -21.72
C SER A 63 -16.75 -0.10 -20.57
N GLU A 64 -18.02 0.26 -20.40
CA GLU A 64 -18.50 0.99 -19.22
C GLU A 64 -18.52 0.13 -17.95
N ASN A 65 -18.89 -1.15 -18.05
CA ASN A 65 -18.79 -2.06 -16.91
C ASN A 65 -17.34 -2.42 -16.60
N GLU A 66 -16.45 -2.49 -17.59
CA GLU A 66 -15.02 -2.70 -17.40
C GLU A 66 -14.33 -1.45 -16.89
N ALA A 67 -14.74 -0.25 -17.31
CA ALA A 67 -14.27 1.02 -16.74
C ALA A 67 -14.76 1.21 -15.30
N LYS A 68 -16.05 0.96 -14.99
CA LYS A 68 -16.55 0.94 -13.60
C LYS A 68 -15.89 -0.14 -12.76
N LYS A 69 -15.63 -1.32 -13.33
CA LYS A 69 -14.94 -2.44 -12.64
C LYS A 69 -13.42 -2.24 -12.57
N GLN A 70 -12.83 -1.41 -13.43
CA GLN A 70 -11.44 -0.95 -13.37
C GLN A 70 -11.30 0.16 -12.33
N GLU A 71 -12.23 1.11 -12.23
CA GLU A 71 -12.33 2.07 -11.12
C GLU A 71 -12.60 1.37 -9.77
N THR A 72 -13.31 0.24 -9.79
CA THR A 72 -13.48 -0.61 -8.58
C THR A 72 -12.22 -1.45 -8.29
N LYS A 73 -11.35 -1.68 -9.29
CA LYS A 73 -10.09 -2.45 -9.17
C LYS A 73 -8.88 -1.57 -8.85
N GLU A 74 -8.93 -0.29 -9.15
CA GLU A 74 -8.11 0.70 -8.45
C GLU A 74 -8.58 0.69 -7.00
N LYS A 75 -7.89 -0.08 -6.15
CA LYS A 75 -8.20 -0.16 -4.72
C LYS A 75 -8.39 1.27 -4.20
N GLN A 76 -9.63 1.62 -3.85
CA GLN A 76 -9.93 2.90 -3.24
C GLN A 76 -8.94 3.08 -2.09
N ARG A 77 -8.09 4.10 -2.21
CA ARG A 77 -7.01 4.34 -1.23
C ARG A 77 -7.60 4.51 0.17
N TYR A 78 -8.77 5.13 0.25
CA TYR A 78 -9.46 5.42 1.49
C TYR A 78 -10.70 4.53 1.62
N ILE A 79 -10.78 3.74 2.70
CA ILE A 79 -11.92 2.87 3.04
C ILE A 79 -12.75 3.58 4.10
N TYR A 80 -14.05 3.75 3.87
CA TYR A 80 -14.96 4.33 4.86
C TYR A 80 -15.00 3.48 6.14
N LEU A 81 -14.89 4.13 7.30
CA LEU A 81 -14.99 3.50 8.62
C LEU A 81 -16.35 3.80 9.27
N PHE A 82 -16.56 5.04 9.69
CA PHE A 82 -17.76 5.54 10.37
C PHE A 82 -17.84 7.06 10.25
N GLU A 83 -18.92 7.64 10.75
CA GLU A 83 -19.15 9.09 10.84
C GLU A 83 -19.49 9.43 12.29
N ASP A 84 -18.78 10.41 12.86
CA ASP A 84 -18.99 10.87 14.23
C ASP A 84 -18.75 12.39 14.32
N ASN A 85 -19.53 13.09 15.15
CA ASN A 85 -19.39 14.52 15.43
C ASN A 85 -19.25 15.43 14.19
N GLY A 86 -19.86 15.05 13.05
CA GLY A 86 -19.78 15.79 11.79
C GLY A 86 -18.47 15.59 11.03
N PHE A 87 -17.71 14.53 11.31
CA PHE A 87 -16.55 14.08 10.57
C PHE A 87 -16.76 12.68 10.02
N VAL A 88 -16.35 12.46 8.77
CA VAL A 88 -16.25 11.12 8.20
C VAL A 88 -14.82 10.61 8.32
N TYR A 89 -14.70 9.41 8.85
CA TYR A 89 -13.43 8.71 9.06
C TYR A 89 -13.19 7.73 7.93
N TYR A 90 -12.01 7.81 7.31
CA TYR A 90 -11.57 6.87 6.29
C TYR A 90 -10.20 6.29 6.62
N LEU A 91 -10.03 4.98 6.47
CA LEU A 91 -8.76 4.28 6.64
C LEU A 91 -7.93 4.32 5.35
N ASP A 92 -6.65 4.72 5.42
CA ASP A 92 -5.73 4.63 4.29
C ASP A 92 -5.24 3.19 4.09
N ASN A 93 -5.79 2.50 3.09
CA ASN A 93 -5.47 1.14 2.67
C ASN A 93 -3.99 0.96 2.29
N GLN A 94 -3.32 1.99 1.77
CA GLN A 94 -1.93 1.83 1.32
C GLN A 94 -0.94 1.78 2.49
N ASN A 95 -1.28 2.44 3.60
CA ASN A 95 -0.36 2.66 4.71
C ASN A 95 -0.60 1.71 5.89
N VAL A 96 -1.64 0.86 5.84
CA VAL A 96 -1.89 -0.18 6.85
C VAL A 96 -0.79 -1.24 6.81
N LYS A 97 -0.01 -1.35 7.88
CA LYS A 97 1.09 -2.31 7.98
C LYS A 97 1.27 -2.82 9.40
N TRP A 98 1.70 -4.07 9.50
CA TRP A 98 2.17 -4.64 10.76
C TRP A 98 3.63 -4.29 10.98
N LYS A 99 3.97 -3.91 12.21
CA LYS A 99 5.33 -3.62 12.65
C LYS A 99 5.60 -4.35 13.96
N PRO A 100 6.79 -4.94 14.14
CA PRO A 100 7.19 -5.43 15.44
C PRO A 100 7.40 -4.25 16.39
N ILE A 101 7.02 -4.41 17.66
CA ILE A 101 7.31 -3.42 18.69
C ILE A 101 8.81 -3.36 18.94
N PRO A 102 9.42 -2.15 19.01
CA PRO A 102 10.81 -2.02 19.46
C PRO A 102 10.99 -2.69 20.83
N TYR A 103 12.04 -3.51 20.97
CA TYR A 103 12.38 -4.27 22.18
C TYR A 103 11.43 -5.43 22.53
N SER A 104 10.49 -5.79 21.66
CA SER A 104 9.67 -7.00 21.78
C SER A 104 9.92 -7.91 20.58
N GLU A 105 10.16 -9.20 20.83
CA GLU A 105 10.35 -10.19 19.77
C GLU A 105 9.02 -10.81 19.31
N THR A 106 7.98 -10.72 20.14
CA THR A 106 6.73 -11.47 19.97
C THR A 106 5.53 -10.59 19.64
N GLU A 107 5.52 -9.33 20.10
CA GLU A 107 4.35 -8.46 19.95
C GLU A 107 4.45 -7.60 18.68
N GLU A 108 3.35 -7.58 17.93
CA GLU A 108 3.20 -6.76 16.74
C GLU A 108 2.16 -5.66 16.96
N ILE A 109 2.38 -4.53 16.31
CA ILE A 109 1.47 -3.39 16.28
C ILE A 109 1.02 -3.12 14.86
N LEU A 110 -0.19 -2.61 14.74
CA LEU A 110 -0.74 -2.16 13.49
C LEU A 110 -0.51 -0.65 13.37
N ASP A 111 0.18 -0.24 12.32
CA ASP A 111 0.43 1.15 11.95
C ASP A 111 -0.60 1.59 10.91
N ILE A 112 -1.37 2.62 11.23
CA ILE A 112 -2.52 3.06 10.44
C ILE A 112 -2.61 4.58 10.32
N TRP A 113 -3.14 5.02 9.18
CA TRP A 113 -3.47 6.41 8.92
C TRP A 113 -4.97 6.55 8.68
N ILE A 114 -5.58 7.53 9.33
CA ILE A 114 -7.01 7.83 9.22
C ILE A 114 -7.16 9.22 8.65
N LYS A 115 -7.94 9.33 7.58
CA LYS A 115 -8.33 10.59 6.96
C LYS A 115 -9.67 11.03 7.52
N LEU A 116 -9.73 12.26 8.03
CA LEU A 116 -10.93 12.88 8.55
C LEU A 116 -11.38 13.99 7.60
N ILE A 117 -12.65 13.95 7.21
CA ILE A 117 -13.27 14.97 6.36
C ILE A 117 -14.47 15.55 7.10
N LYS A 118 -14.51 16.87 7.26
CA LYS A 118 -15.64 17.56 7.88
C LYS A 118 -16.86 17.55 6.96
N VAL A 119 -18.01 17.11 7.49
CA VAL A 119 -19.33 17.13 6.86
C VAL A 119 -20.05 18.41 7.32
N ALA A 120 -19.51 19.58 6.98
CA ALA A 120 -20.21 20.82 7.26
C ALA A 120 -21.25 21.09 6.14
N PRO A 121 -22.55 21.24 6.44
CA PRO A 121 -23.56 21.59 5.43
C PRO A 121 -23.49 23.06 4.99
N ASP A 122 -22.88 23.94 5.79
CA ASP A 122 -22.91 25.41 5.60
C ASP A 122 -21.55 26.04 5.24
N GLU A 123 -20.48 25.25 5.11
CA GLU A 123 -19.19 25.80 4.67
C GLU A 123 -19.15 25.88 3.14
N GLU A 124 -19.07 27.11 2.63
CA GLU A 124 -18.76 27.41 1.23
C GLU A 124 -17.53 26.61 0.81
N TYR A 125 -17.66 25.79 -0.24
CA TYR A 125 -16.65 24.85 -0.71
C TYR A 125 -15.30 25.55 -0.90
N SER A 126 -14.45 25.51 0.13
CA SER A 126 -13.14 26.15 0.10
C SER A 126 -12.18 25.24 -0.64
N TYR A 127 -11.83 25.61 -1.86
CA TYR A 127 -10.77 24.92 -2.61
C TYR A 127 -9.40 25.49 -2.22
N PRO A 128 -8.43 24.66 -1.81
CA PRO A 128 -8.45 23.19 -1.74
C PRO A 128 -9.16 22.64 -0.49
N GLN A 129 -9.82 21.47 -0.64
CA GLN A 129 -10.53 20.79 0.44
C GLN A 129 -9.59 20.52 1.62
N LYS A 130 -9.97 21.00 2.81
CA LYS A 130 -9.24 20.75 4.05
C LYS A 130 -9.61 19.37 4.57
N TYR A 131 -8.60 18.58 4.92
CA TYR A 131 -8.78 17.30 5.61
C TYR A 131 -7.66 17.09 6.62
N PHE A 132 -7.93 16.27 7.63
CA PHE A 132 -6.94 15.89 8.62
C PHE A 132 -6.50 14.45 8.37
N LEU A 133 -5.23 14.16 8.65
CA LEU A 133 -4.66 12.83 8.63
C LEU A 133 -4.10 12.52 10.02
N GLU A 134 -4.72 11.57 10.70
CA GLU A 134 -4.28 11.10 12.00
C GLU A 134 -3.49 9.80 11.87
N HIS A 135 -2.41 9.72 12.65
CA HIS A 135 -1.52 8.57 12.67
C HIS A 135 -1.64 7.85 14.02
N TYR A 136 -1.98 6.56 13.96
CA TYR A 136 -2.14 5.73 15.16
C TYR A 136 -1.29 4.46 15.10
N TYR A 137 -0.88 4.01 16.27
CA TYR A 137 -0.52 2.63 16.52
C TYR A 137 -1.61 1.92 17.31
N LEU A 138 -2.01 0.75 16.83
CA LEU A 138 -2.95 -0.12 17.51
C LEU A 138 -2.20 -1.35 17.99
N ARG A 139 -2.49 -1.78 19.21
CA ARG A 139 -2.00 -3.03 19.80
C ARG A 139 -3.17 -3.98 20.03
N PRO A 140 -3.44 -4.90 19.08
CA PRO A 140 -4.58 -5.80 19.15
C PRO A 140 -4.55 -6.72 20.38
N ASP A 141 -3.36 -7.19 20.76
CA ASP A 141 -3.17 -8.17 21.84
C ASP A 141 -3.56 -7.64 23.22
N ARG A 142 -3.31 -6.35 23.48
CA ARG A 142 -3.56 -5.72 24.79
C ARG A 142 -4.76 -4.77 24.78
N LYS A 143 -5.44 -4.59 23.64
CA LYS A 143 -6.54 -3.62 23.48
C LYS A 143 -6.08 -2.21 23.87
N GLN A 144 -4.97 -1.78 23.27
CA GLN A 144 -4.38 -0.45 23.48
C GLN A 144 -4.22 0.30 22.17
N ILE A 145 -4.28 1.63 22.26
CA ILE A 145 -4.10 2.55 21.15
C ILE A 145 -3.11 3.64 21.55
N GLN A 146 -2.40 4.15 20.57
CA GLN A 146 -1.44 5.23 20.75
C GLN A 146 -1.58 6.23 19.60
N PHE A 147 -1.90 7.47 19.95
CA PHE A 147 -1.90 8.60 19.02
C PHE A 147 -0.48 9.16 18.82
N LEU A 148 -0.08 9.34 17.56
CA LEU A 148 1.26 9.81 17.19
C LEU A 148 1.24 11.25 16.73
N SER A 149 0.43 11.55 15.73
CA SER A 149 0.35 12.90 15.14
C SER A 149 -0.95 13.09 14.38
N GLU A 150 -1.33 14.35 14.26
CA GLU A 150 -2.34 14.84 13.33
C GLU A 150 -1.65 15.76 12.31
N LEU A 151 -2.03 15.61 11.05
CA LEU A 151 -1.59 16.43 9.94
C LEU A 151 -2.80 17.10 9.31
N GLU A 152 -2.87 18.42 9.42
CA GLU A 152 -3.80 19.22 8.60
C GLU A 152 -3.24 19.32 7.18
N VAL A 153 -4.01 18.85 6.19
CA VAL A 153 -3.65 18.98 4.79
C VAL A 153 -4.55 20.01 4.12
N THR A 154 -3.97 21.17 3.85
CA THR A 154 -4.57 22.23 3.03
C THR A 154 -3.70 22.50 1.81
N GLY A 155 -4.14 22.06 0.62
CA GLY A 155 -3.39 22.33 -0.62
C GLY A 155 -2.07 21.56 -0.72
N ARG A 156 -0.95 22.26 -0.92
CA ARG A 156 0.39 21.62 -0.99
C ARG A 156 0.80 21.21 0.43
N PRO A 157 1.06 19.91 0.69
CA PRO A 157 1.48 19.47 2.02
C PRO A 157 2.75 20.20 2.45
N ASP A 158 2.72 20.83 3.63
CA ASP A 158 3.93 21.31 4.27
C ASP A 158 4.63 20.11 4.94
N ASN A 159 5.94 19.98 4.74
CA ASN A 159 6.72 18.88 5.30
C ASN A 159 7.20 19.19 6.73
N ALA A 160 6.63 20.20 7.38
CA ALA A 160 6.93 20.61 8.76
C ALA A 160 6.34 19.66 9.82
N ILE A 161 6.23 18.36 9.51
CA ILE A 161 5.58 17.36 10.36
C ILE A 161 6.52 16.97 11.50
N LYS A 162 6.05 17.10 12.74
CA LYS A 162 6.73 16.58 13.92
C LYS A 162 5.97 15.36 14.42
N GLU A 163 6.34 14.19 13.91
CA GLU A 163 5.87 12.92 14.48
C GLU A 163 6.38 12.78 15.91
N ARG A 164 5.52 12.30 16.81
CA ARG A 164 5.93 11.97 18.17
C ARG A 164 6.84 10.74 18.13
N PRO A 165 8.00 10.74 18.81
CA PRO A 165 8.82 9.55 18.88
C PRO A 165 8.06 8.42 19.59
N TYR A 166 8.32 7.18 19.17
CA TYR A 166 7.76 6.02 19.83
C TYR A 166 8.11 6.04 21.33
N SER A 167 7.08 5.91 22.18
CA SER A 167 7.23 5.83 23.63
C SER A 167 6.30 4.76 24.19
N VAL A 168 6.84 3.89 25.03
CA VAL A 168 6.10 2.81 25.69
C VAL A 168 5.09 3.35 26.72
N HIS A 169 5.27 4.58 27.22
CA HIS A 169 4.40 5.16 28.24
C HIS A 169 3.12 5.80 27.68
N ASN A 170 3.10 6.05 26.37
CA ASN A 170 2.01 6.75 25.70
C ASN A 170 0.98 5.76 25.11
N TRP A 171 1.00 4.51 25.56
CA TRP A 171 -0.02 3.54 25.22
C TRP A 171 -1.21 3.74 26.13
N GLU A 172 -2.36 4.00 25.53
CA GLU A 172 -3.60 4.25 26.25
C GLU A 172 -4.48 3.01 26.18
N ASN A 173 -5.16 2.71 27.28
CA ASN A 173 -6.15 1.65 27.31
C ASN A 173 -7.43 2.16 26.66
N ILE A 174 -8.08 1.30 25.88
CA ILE A 174 -9.33 1.68 25.21
C ILE A 174 -10.43 1.84 26.27
N VAL A 175 -11.04 3.03 26.27
CA VAL A 175 -12.17 3.36 27.13
C VAL A 175 -13.45 3.20 26.30
N SER A 176 -14.36 2.36 26.77
CA SER A 176 -15.62 2.10 26.07
C SER A 176 -16.41 3.39 25.85
N GLY A 177 -16.86 3.61 24.61
CA GLY A 177 -17.61 4.81 24.21
C GLY A 177 -16.73 6.04 23.95
N SER A 178 -15.40 5.90 23.97
CA SER A 178 -14.49 6.91 23.45
C SER A 178 -14.38 6.84 21.93
N LEU A 179 -13.94 7.91 21.28
CA LEU A 179 -13.71 7.93 19.83
C LEU A 179 -12.66 6.87 19.43
N GLU A 180 -11.62 6.72 20.24
CA GLU A 180 -10.55 5.76 20.02
C GLU A 180 -11.04 4.30 20.06
N ASP A 181 -12.09 4.03 20.83
CA ASP A 181 -12.75 2.73 20.90
C ASP A 181 -13.45 2.39 19.57
N GLU A 182 -14.16 3.37 19.01
CA GLU A 182 -14.82 3.23 17.72
C GLU A 182 -13.82 3.09 16.57
N ILE A 183 -12.74 3.88 16.59
CA ILE A 183 -11.62 3.76 15.65
C ILE A 183 -11.00 2.36 15.75
N TYR A 184 -10.69 1.89 16.95
CA TYR A 184 -10.06 0.59 17.17
C TYR A 184 -10.91 -0.55 16.60
N HIS A 185 -12.20 -0.59 16.94
CA HIS A 185 -13.10 -1.65 16.50
C HIS A 185 -13.41 -1.58 15.00
N SER A 186 -13.61 -0.39 14.45
CA SER A 186 -13.89 -0.20 13.01
C SER A 186 -12.69 -0.63 12.16
N VAL A 187 -11.47 -0.23 12.55
CA VAL A 187 -10.24 -0.62 11.85
C VAL A 187 -10.03 -2.13 11.93
N LEU A 188 -10.14 -2.74 13.12
CA LEU A 188 -9.98 -4.19 13.26
C LEU A 188 -11.01 -4.97 12.44
N LYS A 189 -12.25 -4.49 12.35
CA LYS A 189 -13.28 -5.09 11.50
C LYS A 189 -12.88 -5.06 10.02
N VAL A 190 -12.29 -3.96 9.55
CA VAL A 190 -11.77 -3.83 8.18
C VAL A 190 -10.56 -4.74 7.95
N VAL A 191 -9.62 -4.79 8.91
CA VAL A 191 -8.43 -5.66 8.85
C VAL A 191 -8.80 -7.14 8.83
N LYS A 192 -9.79 -7.53 9.63
CA LYS A 192 -10.32 -8.90 9.66
C LYS A 192 -10.96 -9.32 8.34
N LYS A 193 -11.66 -8.39 7.68
CA LYS A 193 -12.34 -8.66 6.41
C LYS A 193 -11.36 -8.73 5.23
N ASN A 194 -10.28 -7.97 5.29
CA ASN A 194 -9.35 -7.80 4.18
C ASN A 194 -8.03 -8.53 4.45
N GLU A 195 -7.86 -9.72 3.85
CA GLU A 195 -6.66 -10.56 3.98
C GLU A 195 -5.37 -9.84 3.53
N GLN A 196 -5.48 -8.82 2.68
CA GLN A 196 -4.36 -7.99 2.25
C GLN A 196 -3.59 -7.38 3.43
N PHE A 197 -4.29 -7.06 4.52
CA PHE A 197 -3.68 -6.42 5.68
C PHE A 197 -3.04 -7.42 6.63
N TRP A 198 -3.10 -8.72 6.36
CA TRP A 198 -2.57 -9.70 7.30
C TRP A 198 -1.05 -9.78 7.26
N PRO A 199 -0.40 -10.05 8.40
CA PRO A 199 1.04 -10.21 8.45
C PRO A 199 1.46 -11.43 7.62
N LYS A 200 2.27 -11.21 6.58
CA LYS A 200 2.66 -12.25 5.61
C LYS A 200 3.44 -13.43 6.19
N HIS A 201 4.00 -13.28 7.39
CA HIS A 201 4.82 -14.30 8.04
C HIS A 201 4.03 -15.20 8.99
N LYS A 202 2.77 -14.85 9.33
CA LYS A 202 1.91 -15.67 10.19
C LYS A 202 0.98 -16.55 9.37
N SER A 203 0.61 -17.70 9.94
CA SER A 203 -0.45 -18.54 9.37
C SER A 203 -1.78 -17.82 9.48
N VAL A 204 -2.67 -18.04 8.50
CA VAL A 204 -4.06 -17.54 8.54
C VAL A 204 -4.75 -17.95 9.85
N ARG A 205 -4.47 -19.15 10.36
CA ARG A 205 -5.04 -19.62 11.63
C ARG A 205 -4.58 -18.76 12.81
N ASP A 206 -3.29 -18.47 12.89
CA ASP A 206 -2.71 -17.68 13.98
C ASP A 206 -3.23 -16.25 13.94
N VAL A 207 -3.30 -15.64 12.74
CA VAL A 207 -3.89 -14.30 12.55
C VAL A 207 -5.34 -14.27 12.99
N LEU A 208 -6.11 -15.29 12.62
CA LEU A 208 -7.50 -15.39 13.03
C LEU A 208 -7.60 -15.61 14.55
N GLU A 209 -6.78 -16.47 15.16
CA GLU A 209 -6.79 -16.65 16.61
C GLU A 209 -6.47 -15.35 17.35
N ASP A 210 -5.41 -14.65 16.93
CA ASP A 210 -5.02 -13.35 17.47
C ASP A 210 -6.17 -12.34 17.33
N ILE A 211 -6.86 -12.29 16.17
CA ILE A 211 -7.96 -11.34 15.92
C ILE A 211 -9.29 -11.77 16.56
N PHE A 212 -9.62 -13.07 16.63
CA PHE A 212 -10.88 -13.57 17.17
C PHE A 212 -10.86 -13.66 18.69
N ARG A 213 -9.71 -13.88 19.31
CA ARG A 213 -9.53 -13.75 20.77
C ARG A 213 -9.89 -12.34 21.26
N ILE A 214 -9.86 -11.34 20.38
CA ILE A 214 -10.27 -9.96 20.69
C ILE A 214 -11.80 -9.85 20.87
N SER A 215 -12.58 -10.74 20.23
CA SER A 215 -14.05 -10.64 20.11
C SER A 215 -14.88 -11.43 21.14
N LEU A 216 -14.26 -11.96 22.20
CA LEU A 216 -14.97 -12.60 23.32
C LEU A 216 -14.89 -11.74 24.60
#